data_AF-A0A9W7HGY0-F1
#
_entry.id   AF-A0A9W7HGY0-F1
#
_cell.length_a   1.000
_cell.length_b   1.000
_cell.length_c   1.000
_cell.angle_alpha   90.00
_cell.angle_beta   90.00
_cell.angle_gamma   90.00
#
_symmetry.space_group_name_H-M   'P 1'
#
loop_
_entity.id
_entity.type
_entity.pdbx_description
1 polymer ?
#
loop_
_entity_poly.entity_id
_entity_poly.type
_entity_poly.pdbx_seq_one_letter_code
_entity_poly.pdbx_strand_id
1 'polypeptide(L)'
;MANAMLHQSVGNLQLLSNSGTRYKVGNKYVRLLPKGFKLEVEFSKRGTYRSRERKFNVIQASASQTSVVDPVLVPSNNGTHESQKKSNEAALILIRHGESLWNEKNLFTGCVDVPLTKKGVEEAIEAGKRICNIPVDMIYTSSLIRAQMTAMLAMTQHRRKKVPIIIHNESEQARAWSQIYSEDTINQSIPVMAAWQLNERMYGELQGLNKQETADRFGIEKVHEWRRSYDIPPPDGESLEMCAQRAVAYFKNNIEPQLLSGKNVLIAAHGNSLRSIIMYLDKLTSQEVISLELSTGIPMLYIFKEGKFIRRGSPVAPTEAGVYAYTRRLAQYRQKLDEMLH
;
A
#
# COMPACT_ATOMS: atom_id res chain seq x y z
N MET A 1 9.93 56.31 41.34
CA MET A 1 10.66 55.08 41.75
C MET A 1 10.06 53.92 40.98
N ALA A 2 10.85 53.32 40.11
CA ALA A 2 10.45 52.25 39.19
C ALA A 2 11.15 50.94 39.62
N ASN A 3 10.38 49.84 39.62
CA ASN A 3 10.85 48.52 40.06
C ASN A 3 11.68 47.82 38.97
N ALA A 4 12.79 47.25 39.42
CA ALA A 4 13.82 46.60 38.61
C ALA A 4 13.55 45.11 38.37
N MET A 5 14.11 44.64 37.25
CA MET A 5 14.08 43.30 36.68
C MET A 5 14.77 42.24 37.55
N LEU A 6 14.26 41.01 37.50
CA LEU A 6 14.90 39.79 38.00
C LEU A 6 14.97 38.75 36.87
N HIS A 7 16.19 38.45 36.43
CA HIS A 7 16.55 37.32 35.57
C HIS A 7 16.55 36.02 36.40
N GLN A 8 15.88 34.97 35.92
CA GLN A 8 16.12 33.59 36.35
C GLN A 8 16.38 32.70 35.13
N SER A 9 17.57 32.10 35.11
CA SER A 9 18.00 31.09 34.16
C SER A 9 17.48 29.71 34.57
N VAL A 10 16.63 29.11 33.74
CA VAL A 10 16.17 27.73 33.89
C VAL A 10 17.08 26.82 33.06
N GLY A 11 17.83 25.96 33.75
CA GLY A 11 18.61 24.88 33.13
C GLY A 11 17.70 23.73 32.71
N ASN A 12 17.81 23.33 31.44
CA ASN A 12 17.06 22.21 30.86
C ASN A 12 17.57 20.86 31.38
N LEU A 13 16.66 20.06 31.96
CA LEU A 13 16.85 18.66 32.29
C LEU A 13 16.43 17.82 31.07
N GLN A 14 17.40 17.32 30.29
CA GLN A 14 17.15 16.38 29.20
C GLN A 14 17.23 14.95 29.73
N LEU A 15 16.07 14.29 29.81
CA LEU A 15 15.93 12.88 30.18
C LEU A 15 16.29 11.99 28.98
N LEU A 16 17.53 11.51 28.92
CA LEU A 16 18.00 10.47 28.00
C LEU A 16 18.02 9.13 28.73
N SER A 17 16.90 8.39 28.70
CA SER A 17 16.86 7.02 29.22
C SER A 17 17.25 6.03 28.11
N ASN A 18 18.54 5.67 28.06
CA ASN A 18 19.08 4.61 27.23
C ASN A 18 19.21 3.34 28.10
N SER A 19 18.19 2.49 28.13
CA SER A 19 18.15 1.28 28.95
C SER A 19 18.91 0.11 28.30
N GLY A 20 20.23 0.05 28.52
CA GLY A 20 21.04 -1.13 28.22
C GLY A 20 21.07 -2.10 29.40
N THR A 21 20.46 -3.28 29.24
CA THR A 21 20.37 -4.33 30.26
C THR A 21 21.76 -4.89 30.59
N ARG A 22 22.19 -4.83 31.86
CA ARG A 22 23.40 -5.50 32.35
C ARG A 22 23.04 -6.88 32.90
N TYR A 23 23.64 -7.93 32.36
CA TYR A 23 23.58 -9.27 32.95
C TYR A 23 24.87 -9.55 33.71
N LYS A 24 24.75 -10.07 34.94
CA LYS A 24 25.87 -10.48 35.79
C LYS A 24 26.15 -11.96 35.56
N VAL A 25 27.35 -12.30 35.07
CA VAL A 25 27.87 -13.67 35.07
C VAL A 25 29.23 -13.62 35.78
N GLY A 26 29.25 -14.03 37.05
CA GLY A 26 30.46 -13.97 37.89
C GLY A 26 31.00 -12.56 38.14
N ASN A 27 32.30 -12.44 38.39
CA ASN A 27 33.01 -11.21 38.79
C ASN A 27 33.55 -10.35 37.62
N LYS A 28 32.94 -10.39 36.44
CA LYS A 28 33.33 -9.53 35.30
C LYS A 28 32.10 -8.92 34.60
N TYR A 29 32.20 -7.64 34.23
CA TYR A 29 31.18 -6.94 33.44
C TYR A 29 31.55 -6.96 31.96
N VAL A 30 30.65 -7.43 31.10
CA VAL A 30 30.82 -7.41 29.64
C VAL A 30 29.88 -6.36 29.04
N ARG A 31 30.42 -5.47 28.21
CA ARG A 31 29.66 -4.44 27.48
C ARG A 31 29.66 -4.78 25.99
N LEU A 32 28.50 -5.07 25.43
CA LEU A 32 28.31 -5.18 23.99
C LEU A 32 27.95 -3.80 23.43
N LEU A 33 28.73 -3.32 22.46
CA LEU A 33 28.43 -2.10 21.69
C LEU A 33 27.92 -2.50 20.29
N PRO A 34 26.85 -1.88 19.77
CA PRO A 34 26.43 -2.07 18.39
C PRO A 34 27.43 -1.42 17.43
N LYS A 35 27.85 -2.15 16.40
CA LYS A 35 28.74 -1.66 15.34
C LYS A 35 28.03 -0.63 14.46
N GLY A 36 28.68 0.52 14.22
CA GLY A 36 28.55 1.27 12.98
C GLY A 36 28.21 2.76 13.12
N PHE A 37 29.14 3.59 13.58
CA PHE A 37 29.19 5.00 13.19
C PHE A 37 30.60 5.36 12.73
N LYS A 38 30.69 5.92 11.52
CA LYS A 38 31.92 6.37 10.87
C LYS A 38 32.20 7.80 11.37
N LEU A 39 33.33 8.01 12.03
CA LEU A 39 33.83 9.32 12.41
C LEU A 39 35.06 9.61 11.55
N GLU A 40 34.97 10.58 10.65
CA GLU A 40 36.13 11.15 9.96
C GLU A 40 36.81 12.16 10.88
N VAL A 41 38.08 11.93 11.19
CA VAL A 41 38.96 12.93 11.82
C VAL A 41 40.30 12.89 11.10
N GLU A 42 40.61 14.00 10.45
CA GLU A 42 41.84 14.32 9.75
C GLU A 42 42.97 14.62 10.76
N PHE A 43 44.17 14.08 10.56
CA PHE A 43 45.35 14.47 11.33
C PHE A 43 46.53 14.83 10.41
N SER A 44 46.96 16.07 10.53
CA SER A 44 48.16 16.64 9.91
C SER A 44 49.37 16.48 10.86
N LYS A 45 50.45 15.90 10.33
CA LYS A 45 51.89 16.30 10.46
C LYS A 45 52.87 15.12 10.63
N ARG A 46 53.82 15.11 9.68
CA ARG A 46 55.27 14.83 9.73
C ARG A 46 55.78 13.71 10.65
N GLY A 47 56.27 12.65 10.02
CA GLY A 47 57.25 11.72 10.58
C GLY A 47 57.73 10.73 9.51
N THR A 48 58.95 10.89 9.04
CA THR A 48 59.63 10.03 8.05
C THR A 48 59.96 8.67 8.64
N TYR A 49 59.47 7.56 8.06
CA TYR A 49 60.13 6.26 8.17
C TYR A 49 60.03 5.43 6.88
N ARG A 50 61.12 4.72 6.63
CA ARG A 50 61.55 4.06 5.39
C ARG A 50 60.74 2.81 5.04
N SER A 51 60.61 2.61 3.73
CA SER A 51 60.12 1.46 2.97
C SER A 51 60.47 0.08 3.53
N ARG A 52 59.48 -0.83 3.47
CA ARG A 52 59.67 -2.22 3.04
C ARG A 52 58.39 -2.71 2.35
N GLU A 53 58.44 -2.81 1.02
CA GLU A 53 57.45 -3.50 0.23
C GLU A 53 57.37 -4.97 0.65
N ARG A 54 56.17 -5.42 1.01
CA ARG A 54 55.81 -6.84 0.97
C ARG A 54 54.58 -6.98 0.09
N LYS A 55 54.79 -7.56 -1.09
CA LYS A 55 53.73 -8.09 -1.96
C LYS A 55 52.89 -9.07 -1.15
N PHE A 56 51.62 -8.74 -0.93
CA PHE A 56 50.61 -9.69 -0.50
C PHE A 56 49.67 -9.93 -1.67
N ASN A 57 49.68 -11.17 -2.17
CA ASN A 57 48.73 -11.66 -3.15
C ASN A 57 47.32 -11.66 -2.52
N VAL A 58 46.39 -10.96 -3.12
CA VAL A 58 44.97 -11.01 -2.75
C VAL A 58 44.39 -12.29 -3.33
N ILE A 59 44.13 -13.28 -2.47
CA ILE A 59 43.27 -14.41 -2.78
C ILE A 59 41.85 -13.97 -2.43
N GLN A 60 41.04 -13.69 -3.45
CA GLN A 60 39.63 -13.39 -3.31
C GLN A 60 38.87 -14.70 -3.07
N ALA A 61 38.54 -14.98 -1.81
CA ALA A 61 37.56 -16.01 -1.45
C ALA A 61 36.17 -15.36 -1.39
N SER A 62 35.38 -15.55 -2.44
CA SER A 62 33.95 -15.25 -2.43
C SER A 62 33.21 -16.30 -1.62
N ALA A 63 32.78 -15.94 -0.40
CA ALA A 63 31.85 -16.74 0.38
C ALA A 63 30.41 -16.22 0.16
N SER A 64 29.75 -16.79 -0.84
CA SER A 64 28.29 -16.79 -0.98
C SER A 64 27.72 -17.78 0.04
N GLN A 65 27.02 -17.29 1.06
CA GLN A 65 26.21 -18.15 1.93
C GLN A 65 24.73 -17.93 1.59
N THR A 66 24.24 -18.80 0.72
CA THR A 66 22.83 -19.20 0.60
C THR A 66 22.48 -20.11 1.76
N SER A 67 21.57 -19.68 2.63
CA SER A 67 20.96 -20.56 3.63
C SER A 67 19.84 -21.37 2.97
N VAL A 68 20.18 -22.61 2.65
CA VAL A 68 19.26 -23.68 2.27
C VAL A 68 18.48 -24.10 3.51
N VAL A 69 17.15 -24.23 3.38
CA VAL A 69 16.31 -24.93 4.36
C VAL A 69 15.63 -26.07 3.62
N ASP A 70 15.86 -27.29 4.09
CA ASP A 70 15.40 -28.54 3.49
C ASP A 70 13.85 -28.65 3.46
N PRO A 71 13.26 -29.21 2.37
CA PRO A 71 11.86 -29.56 2.35
C PRO A 71 11.62 -30.96 2.96
N VAL A 72 10.65 -31.04 3.86
CA VAL A 72 10.13 -32.29 4.42
C VAL A 72 9.47 -33.12 3.32
N LEU A 73 9.89 -34.38 3.19
CA LEU A 73 9.38 -35.41 2.29
C LEU A 73 7.94 -35.82 2.65
N VAL A 74 7.06 -35.92 1.63
CA VAL A 74 5.76 -36.59 1.70
C VAL A 74 5.73 -37.69 0.63
N PRO A 75 5.16 -38.89 0.89
CA PRO A 75 5.32 -40.04 0.00
C PRO A 75 4.53 -39.89 -1.29
N SER A 76 5.12 -40.36 -2.39
CA SER A 76 4.52 -40.50 -3.70
C SER A 76 3.35 -41.48 -3.67
N ASN A 77 2.17 -41.02 -4.08
CA ASN A 77 1.10 -41.90 -4.52
C ASN A 77 0.81 -41.63 -6.00
N ASN A 78 1.20 -42.59 -6.85
CA ASN A 78 0.85 -42.61 -8.26
C ASN A 78 -0.65 -42.85 -8.39
N GLY A 79 -1.40 -41.78 -8.56
CA GLY A 79 -2.77 -41.80 -9.06
C GLY A 79 -2.84 -40.84 -10.23
N THR A 80 -3.17 -41.36 -11.41
CA THR A 80 -3.53 -40.57 -12.59
C THR A 80 -4.76 -39.73 -12.28
N HIS A 81 -4.57 -38.55 -11.71
CA HIS A 81 -5.56 -37.49 -11.69
C HIS A 81 -5.14 -36.47 -12.74
N GLU A 82 -5.90 -36.45 -13.83
CA GLU A 82 -6.00 -35.32 -14.75
C GLU A 82 -6.03 -34.03 -13.92
N SER A 83 -4.93 -33.28 -13.94
CA SER A 83 -4.82 -32.03 -13.21
C SER A 83 -5.84 -31.06 -13.82
N GLN A 84 -6.99 -30.90 -13.17
CA GLN A 84 -7.91 -29.81 -13.48
C GLN A 84 -7.10 -28.51 -13.35
N LYS A 85 -6.69 -27.95 -14.49
CA LYS A 85 -5.96 -26.69 -14.59
C LYS A 85 -6.83 -25.65 -13.87
N LYS A 86 -6.45 -25.26 -12.65
CA LYS A 86 -7.15 -24.21 -11.89
C LYS A 86 -7.34 -23.04 -12.85
N SER A 87 -8.58 -22.66 -13.11
CA SER A 87 -8.86 -21.57 -14.04
C SER A 87 -8.19 -20.31 -13.50
N ASN A 88 -7.26 -19.72 -14.29
CA ASN A 88 -6.57 -18.45 -13.98
C ASN A 88 -7.52 -17.25 -14.12
N GLU A 89 -8.72 -17.34 -13.58
CA GLU A 89 -9.78 -16.34 -13.64
C GLU A 89 -9.97 -15.73 -12.24
N ALA A 90 -9.87 -14.40 -12.17
CA ALA A 90 -10.05 -13.63 -10.94
C ALA A 90 -10.71 -12.27 -11.23
N ALA A 91 -11.47 -11.76 -10.27
CA ALA A 91 -11.97 -10.39 -10.29
C ALA A 91 -10.97 -9.45 -9.61
N LEU A 92 -10.73 -8.29 -10.24
CA LEU A 92 -10.01 -7.17 -9.65
C LEU A 92 -10.95 -5.97 -9.59
N ILE A 93 -11.21 -5.46 -8.39
CA ILE A 93 -12.06 -4.30 -8.16
C ILE A 93 -11.18 -3.14 -7.71
N LEU A 94 -11.28 -2.00 -8.39
CA LEU A 94 -10.60 -0.76 -8.01
C LEU A 94 -11.63 0.25 -7.51
N ILE A 95 -11.39 0.88 -6.36
CA ILE A 95 -12.26 1.93 -5.81
C ILE A 95 -11.42 3.13 -5.42
N ARG A 96 -11.69 4.28 -6.06
CA ARG A 96 -11.20 5.56 -5.53
C ARG A 96 -12.01 5.88 -4.28
N HIS A 97 -11.34 6.27 -3.20
CA HIS A 97 -12.00 6.68 -1.96
C HIS A 97 -13.13 7.71 -2.20
N GLY A 98 -14.12 7.72 -1.30
CA GLY A 98 -15.17 8.73 -1.30
C GLY A 98 -14.61 10.15 -1.08
N GLU A 99 -15.43 11.18 -1.27
CA GLU A 99 -15.07 12.57 -1.00
C GLU A 99 -14.48 12.76 0.40
N SER A 100 -13.32 13.43 0.49
CA SER A 100 -12.68 13.78 1.77
C SER A 100 -13.00 15.22 2.19
N LEU A 101 -12.79 15.54 3.48
CA LEU A 101 -13.00 16.90 4.01
C LEU A 101 -12.20 17.97 3.23
N TRP A 102 -11.05 17.61 2.67
CA TRP A 102 -10.24 18.53 1.87
C TRP A 102 -10.62 18.53 0.39
N ASN A 103 -11.24 17.47 -0.12
CA ASN A 103 -11.82 17.49 -1.46
C ASN A 103 -13.00 18.46 -1.50
N GLU A 104 -13.89 18.41 -0.51
CA GLU A 104 -15.01 19.35 -0.33
C GLU A 104 -14.54 20.80 -0.26
N LYS A 105 -13.45 21.08 0.48
CA LYS A 105 -12.84 22.42 0.60
C LYS A 105 -11.96 22.83 -0.59
N ASN A 106 -11.91 22.03 -1.66
CA ASN A 106 -11.08 22.25 -2.83
C ASN A 106 -9.57 22.45 -2.52
N LEU A 107 -9.04 21.74 -1.53
CA LEU A 107 -7.63 21.79 -1.14
C LEU A 107 -6.81 20.70 -1.85
N PHE A 108 -5.52 20.93 -2.06
CA PHE A 108 -4.57 19.87 -2.40
C PHE A 108 -4.33 18.99 -1.18
N THR A 109 -4.65 17.69 -1.27
CA THR A 109 -4.54 16.77 -0.13
C THR A 109 -3.21 16.02 -0.09
N GLY A 110 -2.88 15.34 -1.19
CA GLY A 110 -1.68 14.48 -1.25
C GLY A 110 -1.66 13.43 -0.15
N CYS A 111 -0.54 13.33 0.54
CA CYS A 111 -0.34 12.35 1.61
C CYS A 111 -0.85 12.81 2.97
N VAL A 112 -1.44 14.00 3.09
CA VAL A 112 -2.06 14.44 4.35
C VAL A 112 -3.24 13.55 4.68
N ASP A 113 -3.28 13.07 5.93
CA ASP A 113 -4.24 12.07 6.35
C ASP A 113 -5.54 12.71 6.87
N VAL A 114 -6.49 12.87 5.95
CA VAL A 114 -7.81 13.45 6.21
C VAL A 114 -8.91 12.42 6.06
N PRO A 115 -9.98 12.49 6.86
CA PRO A 115 -11.10 11.55 6.79
C PRO A 115 -12.06 11.88 5.64
N LEU A 116 -13.01 10.97 5.41
CA LEU A 116 -14.14 11.15 4.50
C LEU A 116 -15.13 12.20 5.03
N THR A 117 -15.86 12.86 4.14
CA THR A 117 -17.08 13.61 4.48
C THR A 117 -18.24 12.65 4.74
N LYS A 118 -19.39 13.16 5.21
CA LYS A 118 -20.63 12.35 5.27
C LYS A 118 -21.02 11.80 3.89
N LYS A 119 -20.92 12.64 2.86
CA LYS A 119 -21.11 12.25 1.46
C LYS A 119 -20.11 11.18 1.04
N GLY A 120 -18.83 11.31 1.39
CA GLY A 120 -17.81 10.29 1.10
C GLY A 120 -18.08 8.94 1.77
N VAL A 121 -18.67 8.94 2.97
CA VAL A 121 -19.14 7.71 3.64
C VAL A 121 -20.29 7.08 2.86
N GLU A 122 -21.28 7.86 2.42
CA GLU A 122 -22.40 7.38 1.59
C GLU A 122 -21.92 6.81 0.25
N GLU A 123 -20.95 7.48 -0.40
CA GLU A 123 -20.30 7.03 -1.63
C GLU A 123 -19.63 5.66 -1.43
N ALA A 124 -18.92 5.46 -0.31
CA ALA A 124 -18.30 4.17 0.01
C ALA A 124 -19.32 3.05 0.25
N ILE A 125 -20.42 3.36 0.94
CA ILE A 125 -21.54 2.43 1.16
C ILE A 125 -22.17 2.05 -0.18
N GLU A 126 -22.41 3.01 -1.07
CA GLU A 126 -22.99 2.76 -2.38
C GLU A 126 -22.06 1.93 -3.28
N ALA A 127 -20.74 2.18 -3.21
CA ALA A 127 -19.74 1.34 -3.84
C ALA A 127 -19.87 -0.11 -3.37
N GLY A 128 -20.00 -0.32 -2.06
CA GLY A 128 -20.21 -1.62 -1.43
C GLY A 128 -21.44 -2.35 -1.96
N LYS A 129 -22.58 -1.66 -2.10
CA LYS A 129 -23.79 -2.25 -2.69
C LYS A 129 -23.55 -2.72 -4.12
N ARG A 130 -22.84 -1.95 -4.95
CA ARG A 130 -22.55 -2.34 -6.34
C ARG A 130 -21.67 -3.58 -6.44
N ILE A 131 -20.76 -3.79 -5.49
CA ILE A 131 -19.84 -4.93 -5.49
C ILE A 131 -20.28 -6.08 -4.59
N CYS A 132 -21.42 -5.97 -3.90
CA CYS A 132 -21.82 -6.89 -2.82
C CYS A 132 -21.93 -8.37 -3.24
N ASN A 133 -22.00 -8.60 -4.56
CA ASN A 133 -22.19 -9.87 -5.24
C ASN A 133 -20.91 -10.40 -5.91
N ILE A 134 -19.81 -9.64 -5.87
CA ILE A 134 -18.54 -10.05 -6.47
C ILE A 134 -17.68 -10.61 -5.33
N PRO A 135 -17.16 -11.84 -5.42
CA PRO A 135 -16.37 -12.41 -4.34
C PRO A 135 -15.11 -11.55 -4.10
N VAL A 136 -14.73 -11.38 -2.84
CA VAL A 136 -13.50 -10.71 -2.41
C VAL A 136 -12.77 -11.64 -1.45
N ASP A 137 -11.55 -12.01 -1.81
CA ASP A 137 -10.68 -12.89 -1.02
C ASP A 137 -9.54 -12.13 -0.34
N MET A 138 -9.20 -10.94 -0.86
CA MET A 138 -8.13 -10.11 -0.33
C MET A 138 -8.37 -8.63 -0.64
N ILE A 139 -8.03 -7.75 0.30
CA ILE A 139 -8.20 -6.31 0.17
C ILE A 139 -6.85 -5.63 0.30
N TYR A 140 -6.57 -4.68 -0.58
CA TYR A 140 -5.43 -3.78 -0.48
C TYR A 140 -5.92 -2.34 -0.34
N THR A 141 -5.26 -1.58 0.51
CA THR A 141 -5.56 -0.17 0.72
C THR A 141 -4.28 0.64 0.75
N SER A 142 -4.39 1.94 0.54
CA SER A 142 -3.30 2.84 0.93
C SER A 142 -3.17 2.92 2.46
N SER A 143 -2.09 3.51 2.93
CA SER A 143 -1.92 3.77 4.37
C SER A 143 -2.77 4.93 4.89
N LEU A 144 -3.55 5.60 4.02
CA LEU A 144 -4.33 6.80 4.39
C LEU A 144 -5.77 6.43 4.79
N ILE A 145 -6.27 7.06 5.85
CA ILE A 145 -7.51 6.69 6.53
C ILE A 145 -8.71 6.70 5.60
N ARG A 146 -8.81 7.68 4.69
CA ARG A 146 -9.92 7.77 3.72
C ARG A 146 -10.05 6.58 2.78
N ALA A 147 -8.93 5.95 2.40
CA ALA A 147 -8.95 4.76 1.56
C ALA A 147 -9.35 3.53 2.39
N GLN A 148 -8.80 3.41 3.60
CA GLN A 148 -9.16 2.34 4.54
C GLN A 148 -10.64 2.41 4.92
N MET A 149 -11.15 3.57 5.33
CA MET A 149 -12.57 3.81 5.60
C MET A 149 -13.43 3.36 4.42
N THR A 150 -13.05 3.73 3.19
CA THR A 150 -13.79 3.35 1.99
C THR A 150 -13.90 1.83 1.83
N ALA A 151 -12.77 1.11 1.96
CA ALA A 151 -12.78 -0.35 1.86
C ALA A 151 -13.65 -0.99 2.95
N MET A 152 -13.48 -0.57 4.20
CA MET A 152 -14.20 -1.15 5.34
C MET A 152 -15.71 -0.92 5.23
N LEU A 153 -16.13 0.31 4.89
CA LEU A 153 -17.54 0.67 4.69
C LEU A 153 -18.17 -0.05 3.50
N ALA A 154 -17.43 -0.20 2.38
CA ALA A 154 -17.92 -0.96 1.24
C ALA A 154 -18.17 -2.43 1.61
N MET A 155 -17.29 -3.02 2.41
CA MET A 155 -17.41 -4.42 2.83
C MET A 155 -18.54 -4.68 3.83
N THR A 156 -19.04 -3.67 4.56
CA THR A 156 -20.23 -3.87 5.42
C THR A 156 -21.49 -4.18 4.60
N GLN A 157 -21.51 -3.85 3.31
CA GLN A 157 -22.63 -4.11 2.40
C GLN A 157 -22.50 -5.46 1.68
N HIS A 158 -21.37 -6.15 1.84
CA HIS A 158 -21.05 -7.34 1.06
C HIS A 158 -21.86 -8.57 1.50
N ARG A 159 -22.45 -9.32 0.56
CA ARG A 159 -23.39 -10.41 0.88
C ARG A 159 -22.79 -11.54 1.70
N ARG A 160 -21.52 -11.85 1.46
CA ARG A 160 -20.83 -12.99 2.09
C ARG A 160 -20.56 -12.78 3.59
N LYS A 161 -20.82 -11.58 4.15
CA LYS A 161 -20.63 -11.18 5.56
C LYS A 161 -19.29 -11.54 6.19
N LYS A 162 -18.29 -11.90 5.37
CA LYS A 162 -16.92 -12.09 5.82
C LYS A 162 -16.39 -10.77 6.37
N VAL A 163 -15.60 -10.85 7.43
CA VAL A 163 -15.13 -9.68 8.15
C VAL A 163 -13.79 -9.21 7.57
N PRO A 164 -13.69 -7.98 7.03
CA PRO A 164 -12.40 -7.42 6.65
C PRO A 164 -11.57 -7.13 7.91
N ILE A 165 -10.30 -7.53 7.92
CA ILE A 165 -9.39 -7.34 9.08
C ILE A 165 -8.09 -6.73 8.60
N ILE A 166 -7.71 -5.59 9.18
CA ILE A 166 -6.42 -4.95 8.92
C ILE A 166 -5.31 -5.83 9.49
N ILE A 167 -4.38 -6.20 8.62
CA ILE A 167 -3.22 -7.01 8.99
C ILE A 167 -2.06 -6.09 9.32
N HIS A 168 -1.60 -6.15 10.57
CA HIS A 168 -0.46 -5.40 11.07
C HIS A 168 0.81 -6.24 10.96
N ASN A 169 1.80 -5.74 10.20
CA ASN A 169 3.03 -6.47 9.89
C ASN A 169 4.31 -5.66 10.14
N GLU A 170 4.18 -4.48 10.75
CA GLU A 170 5.26 -3.50 10.94
C GLU A 170 6.27 -3.96 12.00
N SER A 171 5.83 -4.74 12.98
CA SER A 171 6.68 -5.34 14.02
C SER A 171 6.16 -6.71 14.42
N GLU A 172 6.98 -7.48 15.14
CA GLU A 172 6.56 -8.76 15.71
C GLU A 172 5.39 -8.59 16.69
N GLN A 173 5.41 -7.53 17.49
CA GLN A 173 4.33 -7.19 18.41
C GLN A 173 3.03 -6.86 17.66
N ALA A 174 3.12 -6.14 16.55
CA ALA A 174 1.95 -5.77 15.76
C ALA A 174 1.29 -7.00 15.10
N ARG A 175 2.10 -7.97 14.65
CA ARG A 175 1.59 -9.25 14.11
C ARG A 175 0.74 -10.02 15.11
N ALA A 176 1.08 -9.95 16.40
CA ALA A 176 0.30 -10.60 17.44
C ALA A 176 -1.11 -10.02 17.57
N TRP A 177 -1.32 -8.73 17.25
CA TRP A 177 -2.65 -8.10 17.30
C TRP A 177 -3.61 -8.58 16.21
N SER A 178 -3.08 -8.99 15.06
CA SER A 178 -3.87 -9.53 13.94
C SER A 178 -3.97 -11.06 13.97
N GLN A 179 -3.44 -11.73 15.01
CA GLN A 179 -3.47 -13.19 15.09
C GLN A 179 -4.87 -13.70 15.43
N ILE A 180 -5.37 -14.60 14.58
CA ILE A 180 -6.64 -15.31 14.77
C ILE A 180 -6.30 -16.79 14.99
N TYR A 181 -6.77 -17.37 16.09
CA TYR A 181 -6.44 -18.75 16.46
C TYR A 181 -7.47 -19.79 15.95
N SER A 182 -8.69 -19.34 15.64
CA SER A 182 -9.75 -20.21 15.13
C SER A 182 -9.69 -20.30 13.61
N GLU A 183 -9.55 -21.51 13.08
CA GLU A 183 -9.56 -21.78 11.63
C GLU A 183 -10.87 -21.34 10.97
N ASP A 184 -12.01 -21.58 11.63
CA ASP A 184 -13.32 -21.09 11.16
C ASP A 184 -13.36 -19.57 11.05
N THR A 185 -12.82 -18.86 12.06
CA THR A 185 -12.78 -17.39 12.05
C THR A 185 -11.84 -16.88 10.95
N ILE A 186 -10.70 -17.54 10.72
CA ILE A 186 -9.81 -17.23 9.59
C ILE A 186 -10.57 -17.39 8.27
N ASN A 187 -11.34 -18.47 8.11
CA ASN A 187 -12.14 -18.73 6.91
C ASN A 187 -13.26 -17.69 6.69
N GLN A 188 -13.77 -17.09 7.77
CA GLN A 188 -14.76 -16.00 7.74
C GLN A 188 -14.12 -14.60 7.67
N SER A 189 -12.80 -14.50 7.56
CA SER A 189 -12.08 -13.23 7.51
C SER A 189 -11.58 -12.92 6.09
N ILE A 190 -11.38 -11.63 5.80
CA ILE A 190 -10.72 -11.15 4.60
C ILE A 190 -9.55 -10.26 5.03
N PRO A 191 -8.30 -10.61 4.71
CA PRO A 191 -7.15 -9.78 5.08
C PRO A 191 -7.15 -8.46 4.30
N VAL A 192 -6.92 -7.36 5.02
CA VAL A 192 -6.75 -6.00 4.50
C VAL A 192 -5.29 -5.59 4.68
N MET A 193 -4.58 -5.43 3.57
CA MET A 193 -3.18 -5.04 3.54
C MET A 193 -3.07 -3.54 3.23
N ALA A 194 -2.57 -2.75 4.18
CA ALA A 194 -2.28 -1.34 3.97
C ALA A 194 -0.86 -1.15 3.41
N ALA A 195 -0.70 -0.29 2.42
CA ALA A 195 0.58 -0.05 1.76
C ALA A 195 0.77 1.42 1.37
N TRP A 196 1.87 2.03 1.83
CA TRP A 196 2.18 3.44 1.52
C TRP A 196 2.42 3.65 0.02
N GLN A 197 2.85 2.60 -0.70
CA GLN A 197 3.06 2.60 -2.14
C GLN A 197 1.76 2.85 -2.92
N LEU A 198 0.60 2.61 -2.29
CA LEU A 198 -0.71 2.91 -2.84
C LEU A 198 -1.26 4.28 -2.40
N ASN A 199 -0.49 5.07 -1.63
CA ASN A 199 -0.89 6.44 -1.25
C ASN A 199 -1.08 7.33 -2.47
N GLU A 200 -1.85 8.41 -2.28
CA GLU A 200 -2.03 9.47 -3.26
C GLU A 200 -0.68 10.06 -3.70
N ARG A 201 -0.64 10.67 -4.89
CA ARG A 201 0.53 11.46 -5.31
C ARG A 201 0.80 12.56 -4.30
N MET A 202 2.05 12.65 -3.83
CA MET A 202 2.47 13.66 -2.87
C MET A 202 2.53 15.03 -3.55
N TYR A 203 1.80 16.03 -3.02
CA TYR A 203 1.68 17.36 -3.66
C TYR A 203 2.71 18.39 -3.16
N GLY A 204 3.67 17.96 -2.33
CA GLY A 204 4.74 18.78 -1.80
C GLY A 204 4.23 20.00 -1.06
N GLU A 205 4.82 21.16 -1.38
CA GLU A 205 4.45 22.45 -0.80
C GLU A 205 3.01 22.88 -1.11
N LEU A 206 2.34 22.25 -2.08
CA LEU A 206 0.95 22.58 -2.39
C LEU A 206 -0.05 22.02 -1.37
N GLN A 207 0.33 21.03 -0.56
CA GLN A 207 -0.59 20.38 0.37
C GLN A 207 -1.23 21.38 1.35
N GLY A 208 -2.55 21.37 1.43
CA GLY A 208 -3.35 22.26 2.27
C GLY A 208 -3.74 23.57 1.59
N LEU A 209 -3.12 23.92 0.45
CA LEU A 209 -3.49 25.12 -0.30
C LEU A 209 -4.79 24.90 -1.07
N ASN A 210 -5.59 25.97 -1.21
CA ASN A 210 -6.77 25.96 -2.07
C ASN A 210 -6.36 25.96 -3.54
N LYS A 211 -6.96 25.10 -4.35
CA LYS A 211 -6.58 24.94 -5.76
C LYS A 211 -6.85 26.17 -6.60
N GLN A 212 -7.93 26.89 -6.33
CA GLN A 212 -8.28 28.10 -7.08
C GLN A 212 -7.33 29.23 -6.70
N GLU A 213 -7.17 29.51 -5.42
CA GLU A 213 -6.24 30.56 -4.94
C GLU A 213 -4.80 30.31 -5.38
N THR A 214 -4.37 29.04 -5.41
CA THR A 214 -3.04 28.66 -5.92
C THR A 214 -2.93 28.96 -7.42
N ALA A 215 -3.98 28.70 -8.20
CA ALA A 215 -4.01 29.04 -9.63
C ALA A 215 -3.99 30.55 -9.84
N ASP A 216 -4.68 31.32 -9.00
CA ASP A 216 -4.68 32.78 -9.05
C ASP A 216 -3.29 33.36 -8.71
N ARG A 217 -2.57 32.73 -7.76
CA ARG A 217 -1.24 33.17 -7.32
C ARG A 217 -0.10 32.79 -8.27
N PHE A 218 -0.11 31.56 -8.80
CA PHE A 218 1.00 31.00 -9.56
C PHE A 218 0.73 30.89 -11.07
N GLY A 219 -0.50 31.19 -11.50
CA GLY A 219 -0.96 31.04 -12.87
C GLY A 219 -1.62 29.70 -13.13
N ILE A 220 -2.74 29.71 -13.87
CA ILE A 220 -3.53 28.52 -14.17
C ILE A 220 -2.74 27.46 -14.93
N GLU A 221 -1.89 27.87 -15.88
CA GLU A 221 -1.09 26.96 -16.70
C GLU A 221 -0.07 26.20 -15.85
N LYS A 222 0.65 26.90 -14.97
CA LYS A 222 1.64 26.31 -14.07
C LYS A 222 1.00 25.35 -13.08
N VAL A 223 -0.13 25.72 -12.48
CA VAL A 223 -0.87 24.84 -11.57
C VAL A 223 -1.49 23.67 -12.31
N HIS A 224 -1.95 23.87 -13.54
CA HIS A 224 -2.45 22.80 -14.39
C HIS A 224 -1.33 21.81 -14.73
N GLU A 225 -0.14 22.28 -15.09
CA GLU A 225 1.06 21.47 -15.35
C GLU A 225 1.42 20.62 -14.12
N TRP A 226 1.57 21.21 -12.94
CA TRP A 226 1.80 20.45 -11.70
C TRP A 226 0.71 19.42 -11.41
N ARG A 227 -0.55 19.74 -11.74
CA ARG A 227 -1.70 18.86 -11.48
C ARG A 227 -1.85 17.72 -12.48
N ARG A 228 -1.51 17.96 -13.74
CA ARG A 228 -1.92 17.10 -14.85
C ARG A 228 -0.73 16.57 -15.65
N SER A 229 0.46 17.16 -15.58
CA SER A 229 1.64 16.60 -16.23
C SER A 229 1.97 15.21 -15.70
N TYR A 230 2.56 14.39 -16.56
CA TYR A 230 3.00 13.05 -16.22
C TYR A 230 4.30 13.08 -15.40
N ASP A 231 5.28 13.85 -15.85
CA ASP A 231 6.67 13.84 -15.36
C ASP A 231 7.06 15.10 -14.58
N ILE A 232 6.25 16.17 -14.62
CA ILE A 232 6.55 17.41 -13.90
C ILE A 232 5.93 17.39 -12.49
N PRO A 233 6.73 17.35 -11.42
CA PRO A 233 6.22 17.39 -10.05
C PRO A 233 5.87 18.83 -9.62
N PRO A 234 4.96 19.01 -8.64
CA PRO A 234 4.91 20.24 -7.87
C PRO A 234 6.17 20.39 -7.00
N PRO A 235 6.47 21.60 -6.47
CA PRO A 235 7.61 21.84 -5.59
C PRO A 235 7.63 20.87 -4.40
N ASP A 236 8.77 20.21 -4.20
CA ASP A 236 8.98 19.15 -3.20
C ASP A 236 7.91 18.05 -3.22
N GLY A 237 7.31 17.77 -4.39
CA GLY A 237 6.26 16.77 -4.57
C GLY A 237 6.68 15.57 -5.43
N GLU A 238 5.69 14.73 -5.74
CA GLU A 238 5.82 13.63 -6.70
C GLU A 238 5.16 14.02 -8.03
N SER A 239 5.77 13.62 -9.15
CA SER A 239 5.09 13.58 -10.44
C SER A 239 4.15 12.36 -10.52
N LEU A 240 3.31 12.30 -11.57
CA LEU A 240 2.48 11.10 -11.78
C LEU A 240 3.35 9.88 -12.12
N GLU A 241 4.49 10.08 -12.81
CA GLU A 241 5.47 9.06 -13.10
C GLU A 241 6.08 8.46 -11.83
N MET A 242 6.52 9.29 -10.88
CA MET A 242 7.08 8.81 -9.61
C MET A 242 6.05 8.01 -8.81
N CYS A 243 4.81 8.51 -8.75
CA CYS A 243 3.68 7.80 -8.16
C CYS A 243 3.43 6.46 -8.88
N ALA A 244 3.53 6.43 -10.21
CA ALA A 244 3.33 5.23 -11.01
C ALA A 244 4.42 4.19 -10.76
N GLN A 245 5.68 4.58 -10.68
CA GLN A 245 6.80 3.68 -10.39
C GLN A 245 6.54 2.89 -9.11
N ARG A 246 6.20 3.56 -8.00
CA ARG A 246 5.93 2.87 -6.72
C ARG A 246 4.63 2.07 -6.72
N ALA A 247 3.54 2.62 -7.27
CA ALA A 247 2.23 1.97 -7.23
C ALA A 247 2.18 0.72 -8.11
N VAL A 248 2.74 0.80 -9.32
CA VAL A 248 2.79 -0.32 -10.27
C VAL A 248 3.78 -1.39 -9.80
N ALA A 249 4.94 -1.00 -9.25
CA ALA A 249 5.87 -1.97 -8.68
C ALA A 249 5.22 -2.75 -7.52
N TYR A 250 4.49 -2.07 -6.63
CA TYR A 250 3.77 -2.74 -5.56
C TYR A 250 2.67 -3.66 -6.09
N PHE A 251 1.88 -3.20 -7.08
CA PHE A 251 0.85 -4.00 -7.72
C PHE A 251 1.43 -5.30 -8.30
N LYS A 252 2.49 -5.21 -9.12
CA LYS A 252 3.15 -6.36 -9.74
C LYS A 252 3.72 -7.35 -8.73
N ASN A 253 4.35 -6.85 -7.66
CA ASN A 253 5.06 -7.70 -6.72
C ASN A 253 4.14 -8.34 -5.67
N ASN A 254 3.02 -7.69 -5.33
CA ASN A 254 2.19 -8.11 -4.20
C ASN A 254 0.77 -8.50 -4.60
N ILE A 255 0.17 -7.83 -5.59
CA ILE A 255 -1.25 -7.97 -5.93
C ILE A 255 -1.46 -8.91 -7.12
N GLU A 256 -0.70 -8.72 -8.19
CA GLU A 256 -0.77 -9.55 -9.40
C GLU A 256 -0.55 -11.05 -9.11
N PRO A 257 0.38 -11.46 -8.22
CA PRO A 257 0.52 -12.87 -7.82
C PRO A 257 -0.72 -13.44 -7.14
N GLN A 258 -1.51 -12.62 -6.42
CA GLN A 258 -2.76 -13.06 -5.82
C GLN A 258 -3.80 -13.33 -6.89
N LEU A 259 -3.92 -12.45 -7.89
CA LEU A 259 -4.80 -12.64 -9.04
C LEU A 259 -4.40 -13.88 -9.85
N LEU A 260 -3.10 -14.11 -10.06
CA LEU A 260 -2.56 -15.32 -10.69
C LEU A 260 -2.91 -16.59 -9.91
N SER A 261 -2.93 -16.52 -8.58
CA SER A 261 -3.39 -17.63 -7.71
C SER A 261 -4.91 -17.84 -7.73
N GLY A 262 -5.64 -16.98 -8.46
CA GLY A 262 -7.09 -16.99 -8.53
C GLY A 262 -7.78 -16.33 -7.34
N LYS A 263 -7.12 -15.48 -6.56
CA LYS A 263 -7.83 -14.71 -5.53
C LYS A 263 -8.53 -13.52 -6.17
N ASN A 264 -9.75 -13.22 -5.72
CA ASN A 264 -10.44 -12.01 -6.12
C ASN A 264 -9.99 -10.86 -5.21
N VAL A 265 -9.54 -9.77 -5.80
CA VAL A 265 -8.88 -8.67 -5.08
C VAL A 265 -9.68 -7.39 -5.17
N LEU A 266 -9.86 -6.72 -4.04
CA LEU A 266 -10.34 -5.34 -3.95
C LEU A 266 -9.17 -4.41 -3.62
N ILE A 267 -9.03 -3.31 -4.36
CA ILE A 267 -8.09 -2.21 -4.07
C ILE A 267 -8.90 -0.94 -3.80
N ALA A 268 -8.80 -0.39 -2.60
CA ALA A 268 -9.30 0.96 -2.31
C ALA A 268 -8.13 1.93 -2.15
N ALA A 269 -8.05 2.94 -3.01
CA ALA A 269 -6.92 3.88 -3.02
C ALA A 269 -7.36 5.26 -3.54
N HIS A 270 -6.44 5.97 -4.21
CA HIS A 270 -6.63 7.36 -4.59
C HIS A 270 -6.63 7.57 -6.11
N GLY A 271 -6.93 8.80 -6.53
CA GLY A 271 -7.00 9.16 -7.94
C GLY A 271 -5.69 8.84 -8.67
N ASN A 272 -4.55 9.40 -8.24
CA ASN A 272 -3.30 9.22 -8.99
C ASN A 272 -2.78 7.78 -8.92
N SER A 273 -2.78 7.17 -7.74
CA SER A 273 -2.34 5.78 -7.58
C SER A 273 -3.13 4.80 -8.44
N LEU A 274 -4.47 4.98 -8.53
CA LEU A 274 -5.31 4.13 -9.37
C LEU A 274 -5.16 4.43 -10.85
N ARG A 275 -5.00 5.71 -11.23
CA ARG A 275 -4.69 6.07 -12.62
C ARG A 275 -3.39 5.43 -13.09
N SER A 276 -2.36 5.43 -12.24
CA SER A 276 -1.09 4.75 -12.55
C SER A 276 -1.25 3.24 -12.70
N ILE A 277 -2.03 2.58 -11.84
CA ILE A 277 -2.32 1.15 -11.98
C ILE A 277 -3.10 0.91 -13.28
N ILE A 278 -4.16 1.68 -13.54
CA ILE A 278 -4.96 1.58 -14.76
C ILE A 278 -4.11 1.79 -16.02
N MET A 279 -3.19 2.75 -16.01
CA MET A 279 -2.24 2.96 -17.10
C MET A 279 -1.45 1.68 -17.41
N TYR A 280 -1.02 0.95 -16.38
CA TYR A 280 -0.38 -0.36 -16.55
C TYR A 280 -1.36 -1.43 -17.09
N LEU A 281 -2.57 -1.53 -16.52
CA LEU A 281 -3.55 -2.56 -16.89
C LEU A 281 -4.02 -2.42 -18.35
N ASP A 282 -4.31 -1.20 -18.76
CA ASP A 282 -4.86 -0.88 -20.08
C ASP A 282 -3.78 -0.52 -21.10
N LYS A 283 -2.50 -0.47 -20.68
CA LYS A 283 -1.35 -0.06 -21.50
C LYS A 283 -1.51 1.35 -22.08
N LEU A 284 -2.02 2.28 -21.27
CA LEU A 284 -2.20 3.67 -21.66
C LEU A 284 -0.84 4.37 -21.79
N THR A 285 -0.76 5.29 -22.75
CA THR A 285 0.33 6.26 -22.91
C THR A 285 0.30 7.34 -21.81
N SER A 286 1.38 8.11 -21.70
CA SER A 286 1.44 9.24 -20.76
C SER A 286 0.42 10.32 -21.10
N GLN A 287 0.01 10.48 -22.37
CA GLN A 287 -1.02 11.44 -22.78
C GLN A 287 -2.42 10.93 -22.43
N GLU A 288 -2.69 9.65 -22.61
CA GLU A 288 -4.01 9.06 -22.31
C GLU A 288 -4.31 9.05 -20.80
N VAL A 289 -3.33 8.75 -19.95
CA VAL A 289 -3.53 8.71 -18.48
C VAL A 289 -3.82 10.10 -17.88
N ILE A 290 -3.36 11.18 -18.52
CA ILE A 290 -3.61 12.55 -18.06
C ILE A 290 -5.10 12.89 -18.15
N SER A 291 -5.72 12.44 -19.24
CA SER A 291 -7.14 12.59 -19.57
C SER A 291 -8.04 11.64 -18.77
N LEU A 292 -7.48 10.58 -18.18
CA LEU A 292 -8.24 9.63 -17.38
C LEU A 292 -8.73 10.30 -16.09
N GLU A 293 -10.04 10.29 -15.88
CA GLU A 293 -10.69 10.76 -14.65
C GLU A 293 -11.39 9.61 -13.93
N LEU A 294 -11.25 9.58 -12.61
CA LEU A 294 -11.88 8.58 -11.74
C LEU A 294 -12.80 9.27 -10.77
N SER A 295 -14.09 9.00 -10.83
CA SER A 295 -15.06 9.49 -9.85
C SER A 295 -14.83 8.87 -8.46
N THR A 296 -15.15 9.61 -7.41
CA THR A 296 -15.09 9.12 -6.02
C THR A 296 -16.16 8.06 -5.79
N GLY A 297 -15.82 7.00 -5.06
CA GLY A 297 -16.77 5.94 -4.67
C GLY A 297 -17.38 5.13 -5.82
N ILE A 298 -16.92 5.28 -7.06
CA ILE A 298 -17.38 4.45 -8.18
C ILE A 298 -16.41 3.28 -8.37
N PRO A 299 -16.83 2.03 -8.15
CA PRO A 299 -15.98 0.87 -8.37
C PRO A 299 -15.72 0.64 -9.86
N MET A 300 -14.54 0.15 -10.19
CA MET A 300 -14.17 -0.29 -11.54
C MET A 300 -13.76 -1.76 -11.50
N LEU A 301 -14.45 -2.57 -12.29
CA LEU A 301 -14.22 -4.01 -12.37
C LEU A 301 -13.33 -4.38 -13.56
N TYR A 302 -12.34 -5.21 -13.26
CA TYR A 302 -11.53 -5.94 -14.21
C TYR A 302 -11.71 -7.44 -14.02
N ILE A 303 -11.73 -8.17 -15.12
CA ILE A 303 -11.58 -9.62 -15.13
C ILE A 303 -10.16 -9.94 -15.55
N PHE A 304 -9.42 -10.57 -14.65
CA PHE A 304 -8.11 -11.12 -14.96
C PHE A 304 -8.28 -12.54 -15.47
N LYS A 305 -7.84 -12.80 -16.70
CA LYS A 305 -7.91 -14.12 -17.34
C LYS A 305 -6.66 -14.33 -18.19
N GLU A 306 -5.96 -15.44 -17.95
CA GLU A 306 -4.81 -15.87 -18.77
C GLU A 306 -3.71 -14.77 -18.91
N GLY A 307 -3.44 -14.05 -17.82
CA GLY A 307 -2.44 -12.97 -17.83
C GLY A 307 -2.91 -11.66 -18.46
N LYS A 308 -4.20 -11.56 -18.85
CA LYS A 308 -4.79 -10.37 -19.45
C LYS A 308 -5.83 -9.75 -18.53
N PHE A 309 -5.86 -8.42 -18.49
CA PHE A 309 -6.86 -7.63 -17.78
C PHE A 309 -7.94 -7.17 -18.77
N ILE A 310 -9.19 -7.51 -18.49
CA ILE A 310 -10.35 -7.14 -19.31
C ILE A 310 -11.22 -6.19 -18.49
N ARG A 311 -11.24 -4.91 -18.86
CA ARG A 311 -12.08 -3.90 -18.21
C ARG A 311 -13.56 -4.19 -18.49
N ARG A 312 -14.39 -4.19 -17.43
CA ARG A 312 -15.86 -4.33 -17.51
C ARG A 312 -16.62 -3.05 -17.14
N GLY A 313 -15.93 -2.05 -16.59
CA GLY A 313 -16.54 -0.81 -16.13
C GLY A 313 -17.06 -0.92 -14.69
N SER A 314 -17.93 -0.01 -14.27
CA SER A 314 -18.58 -0.09 -12.96
C SER A 314 -19.72 -1.10 -13.03
N PRO A 315 -19.81 -2.07 -12.10
CA PRO A 315 -21.00 -2.91 -11.96
C PRO A 315 -22.27 -2.06 -11.81
N VAL A 316 -23.29 -2.37 -12.61
CA VAL A 316 -24.58 -1.65 -12.58
C VAL A 316 -25.46 -2.32 -11.53
N ALA A 317 -25.31 -1.88 -10.28
CA ALA A 317 -26.12 -2.30 -9.13
C ALA A 317 -26.02 -3.82 -8.77
N PRO A 318 -26.59 -4.27 -7.63
CA PRO A 318 -26.47 -5.65 -7.16
C PRO A 318 -27.09 -6.69 -8.11
N THR A 319 -28.05 -6.30 -8.94
CA THR A 319 -28.98 -7.25 -9.59
C THR A 319 -28.63 -7.60 -11.03
N GLU A 320 -27.52 -7.12 -11.58
CA GLU A 320 -27.14 -7.51 -12.93
C GLU A 320 -26.58 -8.95 -12.92
N ALA A 321 -27.39 -9.91 -13.35
CA ALA A 321 -26.96 -11.28 -13.63
C ALA A 321 -25.73 -11.34 -14.57
N GLY A 322 -25.49 -10.27 -15.34
CA GLY A 322 -24.36 -10.12 -16.27
C GLY A 322 -22.97 -10.22 -15.64
N VAL A 323 -22.77 -9.78 -14.39
CA VAL A 323 -21.44 -9.86 -13.76
C VAL A 323 -21.00 -11.32 -13.57
N TYR A 324 -21.95 -12.20 -13.26
CA TYR A 324 -21.68 -13.62 -13.05
C TYR A 324 -21.46 -14.38 -14.36
N ALA A 325 -21.94 -13.85 -15.49
CA ALA A 325 -21.69 -14.41 -16.80
C ALA A 325 -20.25 -14.18 -17.30
N TYR A 326 -19.46 -13.33 -16.65
CA TYR A 326 -18.11 -13.01 -17.13
C TYR A 326 -17.10 -14.16 -17.01
N THR A 327 -17.28 -15.04 -16.02
CA THR A 327 -16.40 -16.19 -15.78
C THR A 327 -17.19 -17.38 -15.25
N ARG A 328 -16.73 -18.60 -15.54
CA ARG A 328 -17.37 -19.82 -15.01
C ARG A 328 -17.37 -19.82 -13.48
N ARG A 329 -16.31 -19.29 -12.87
CA ARG A 329 -16.15 -19.22 -11.43
C ARG A 329 -17.12 -18.24 -10.78
N LEU A 330 -17.37 -17.09 -11.39
CA LEU A 330 -18.39 -16.16 -10.89
C LEU A 330 -19.78 -16.80 -11.02
N ALA A 331 -20.10 -17.47 -12.13
CA ALA A 331 -21.36 -18.19 -12.29
C ALA A 331 -21.57 -19.26 -11.20
N GLN A 332 -20.55 -20.08 -10.93
CA GLN A 332 -20.59 -21.07 -9.84
C GLN A 332 -20.71 -20.42 -8.47
N TYR A 333 -20.06 -19.27 -8.27
CA TYR A 333 -20.17 -18.52 -7.02
C TYR A 333 -21.60 -17.99 -6.81
N ARG A 334 -22.26 -17.51 -7.87
CA ARG A 334 -23.67 -17.11 -7.81
C ARG A 334 -24.58 -18.25 -7.38
N GLN A 335 -24.42 -19.41 -8.02
CA GLN A 335 -25.22 -20.59 -7.70
C GLN A 335 -25.11 -20.94 -6.21
N LYS A 336 -23.88 -20.95 -5.66
CA LYS A 336 -23.65 -21.19 -4.23
C LYS A 336 -24.29 -20.13 -3.33
N LEU A 337 -24.29 -18.86 -3.75
CA LEU A 337 -24.95 -17.79 -2.98
C LEU A 337 -26.47 -17.96 -2.95
N ASP A 338 -27.07 -18.37 -4.07
CA ASP A 338 -28.51 -18.61 -4.15
C ASP A 338 -28.91 -19.84 -3.31
N GLU A 339 -28.09 -20.90 -3.32
CA GLU A 339 -28.27 -22.09 -2.46
C GLU A 339 -28.17 -21.79 -0.95
N MET A 340 -27.44 -20.75 -0.53
CA MET A 340 -27.35 -20.35 0.88
C MET A 340 -28.53 -19.51 1.38
N LEU A 341 -29.38 -19.02 0.48
CA LEU A 341 -30.56 -18.20 0.80
C LEU A 341 -31.86 -19.02 0.90
N HIS A 342 -31.80 -20.29 0.50
CA HIS A 342 -32.84 -21.30 0.69
C HIS A 342 -32.47 -22.20 1.86
#